data_AF-A0A1H5TZE1-F1
#
_entry.id   AF-A0A1H5TZE1-F1
#
_cell.length_a   1.000
_cell.length_b   1.000
_cell.length_c   1.000
_cell.angle_alpha   90.00
_cell.angle_beta   90.00
_cell.angle_gamma   90.00
#
_symmetry.space_group_name_H-M   'P 1'
#
loop_
_entity.id
_entity.type
_entity.pdbx_description
1 polymer ?
#
loop_
_entity_poly.entity_id
_entity_poly.type
_entity_poly.pdbx_seq_one_letter_code
_entity_poly.pdbx_strand_id
1 'polypeptide(L)'
;MSSARKKAMIRRDHPKLSTSLQCKLVKLSRSAFYCAPVGIDEATLTLKKAIDRVFSGYPFFGRRRITASLRREGTIAGRHRVRRLMARMEPGEICRRPRTSQSHELAPVLTGHLGLPKEALG
;
A
#
# COMPACT_ATOMS: atom_id res chain seq x y z
N MET A 1 8.47 1.11 -27.85
CA MET A 1 9.17 2.39 -27.59
C MET A 1 8.76 2.98 -26.26
N SER A 2 9.71 3.38 -25.39
CA SER A 2 9.44 4.00 -24.08
C SER A 2 8.81 5.40 -24.20
N SER A 3 8.04 5.81 -23.19
CA SER A 3 7.42 7.14 -23.11
C SER A 3 8.45 8.28 -23.18
N ALA A 4 9.61 8.11 -22.52
CA ALA A 4 10.69 9.11 -22.57
C ALA A 4 11.20 9.34 -24.00
N ARG A 5 11.38 8.25 -24.77
CA ARG A 5 11.82 8.31 -26.17
C ARG A 5 10.77 9.00 -27.06
N LYS A 6 9.48 8.73 -26.85
CA LYS A 6 8.38 9.40 -27.57
C LYS A 6 8.33 10.91 -27.28
N LYS A 7 8.58 11.32 -26.03
CA LYS A 7 8.62 12.76 -25.66
C LYS A 7 9.75 13.51 -26.35
N ALA A 8 10.92 12.89 -26.46
CA ALA A 8 12.09 13.49 -27.12
C ALA A 8 11.86 13.73 -28.64
N MET A 9 10.91 13.04 -29.25
CA MET A 9 10.57 13.20 -30.67
C MET A 9 9.59 14.37 -30.93
N ILE A 10 9.04 15.00 -29.90
CA ILE A 10 8.06 16.09 -30.03
C ILE A 10 8.75 17.44 -29.87
N ARG A 11 8.55 18.34 -30.84
CA ARG A 11 9.10 19.71 -30.86
C ARG A 11 7.98 20.72 -30.63
N ARG A 12 8.10 21.56 -29.60
CA ARG A 12 7.10 22.59 -29.29
C ARG A 12 7.01 23.65 -30.40
N ASP A 13 8.15 24.04 -30.95
CA ASP A 13 8.27 25.12 -31.93
C ASP A 13 8.23 24.61 -33.38
N HIS A 14 7.51 23.51 -33.63
CA HIS A 14 7.44 22.94 -34.97
C HIS A 14 6.56 23.82 -35.88
N PRO A 15 7.08 24.36 -37.00
CA PRO A 15 6.41 25.42 -37.76
C PRO A 15 5.10 25.00 -38.43
N LYS A 16 4.93 23.69 -38.70
CA LYS A 16 3.76 23.14 -39.42
C LYS A 16 2.86 22.20 -38.61
N LEU A 17 3.32 21.70 -37.46
CA LEU A 17 2.67 20.59 -36.76
C LEU A 17 2.42 20.96 -35.31
N SER A 18 1.15 20.98 -34.90
CA SER A 18 0.82 21.19 -33.49
C SER A 18 1.36 20.05 -32.62
N THR A 19 1.66 20.35 -31.36
CA THR A 19 2.07 19.33 -30.37
C THR A 19 1.07 18.18 -30.28
N SER A 20 -0.23 18.45 -30.46
CA SER A 20 -1.28 17.43 -30.47
C SER A 20 -1.15 16.46 -31.64
N LEU A 21 -0.86 16.97 -32.85
CA LEU A 21 -0.67 16.13 -34.03
C LEU A 21 0.61 15.29 -33.89
N GLN A 22 1.69 15.91 -33.41
CA GLN A 22 2.95 15.21 -33.12
C GLN A 22 2.75 14.08 -32.10
N CYS A 23 2.00 14.32 -31.01
CA CYS A 23 1.63 13.29 -30.04
C CYS A 23 0.86 12.12 -30.68
N LYS A 24 -0.10 12.43 -31.56
CA LYS A 24 -0.89 11.42 -32.28
C LYS A 24 -0.01 10.55 -33.18
N LEU A 25 0.93 11.16 -33.91
CA LEU A 25 1.87 10.46 -34.79
C LEU A 25 2.78 9.48 -34.03
N VAL A 26 3.31 9.88 -32.88
CA VAL A 26 4.17 9.00 -32.05
C VAL A 26 3.38 8.07 -31.12
N LYS A 27 2.06 8.01 -31.25
CA LYS A 27 1.14 7.25 -30.39
C LYS A 27 1.42 7.53 -28.88
N LEU A 28 1.49 8.81 -28.52
CA LEU A 28 1.63 9.31 -27.15
C LEU A 28 0.38 10.13 -26.80
N SER A 29 -0.19 9.93 -25.60
CA SER A 29 -1.27 10.81 -25.16
C SER A 29 -0.74 12.21 -24.86
N ARG A 30 -1.55 13.24 -25.13
CA ARG A 30 -1.19 14.62 -24.81
C ARG A 30 -0.91 14.80 -23.32
N SER A 31 -1.70 14.18 -22.44
CA SER A 31 -1.48 14.22 -21.00
C SER A 31 -0.14 13.61 -20.59
N ALA A 32 0.28 12.49 -21.20
CA ALA A 32 1.57 11.88 -20.92
C ALA A 32 2.74 12.78 -21.36
N PHE A 33 2.61 13.52 -22.47
CA PHE A 33 3.62 14.48 -22.92
C PHE A 33 3.87 15.60 -21.89
N TYR A 34 2.81 16.19 -21.34
CA TYR A 34 2.93 17.24 -20.34
C TYR A 34 3.30 16.75 -18.94
N CYS A 35 3.00 15.49 -18.62
CA CYS A 35 3.32 14.94 -17.31
C CYS A 35 4.83 14.73 -17.16
N ALA A 36 5.48 15.41 -16.21
CA ALA A 36 6.87 15.12 -15.87
C ALA A 36 6.94 13.74 -15.19
N PRO A 37 7.94 12.89 -15.51
CA PRO A 37 8.19 11.72 -14.69
C PRO A 37 8.58 12.20 -13.28
N VAL A 38 7.66 12.05 -12.33
CA VAL A 38 7.97 12.29 -10.92
C VAL A 38 8.82 11.12 -10.49
N GLY A 39 10.11 11.37 -10.23
CA GLY A 39 10.99 10.39 -9.60
C GLY A 39 10.37 9.89 -8.29
N ILE A 40 10.72 8.69 -7.86
CA ILE A 40 10.32 8.25 -6.52
C ILE A 40 11.08 9.15 -5.54
N ASP A 41 10.35 10.05 -4.90
CA ASP A 41 10.87 10.92 -3.86
C ASP A 41 11.54 10.09 -2.75
N GLU A 42 12.73 10.51 -2.30
CA GLU A 42 13.50 9.80 -1.27
C GLU A 42 12.68 9.60 0.01
N ALA A 43 11.88 10.59 0.41
CA ALA A 43 11.00 10.46 1.57
C ALA A 43 9.88 9.41 1.34
N THR A 44 9.55 9.13 0.08
CA THR A 44 8.63 8.05 -0.29
C THR A 44 9.32 6.70 -0.30
N LEU A 45 10.58 6.63 -0.71
CA LEU A 45 11.39 5.41 -0.66
C LEU A 45 11.68 4.99 0.78
N THR A 46 12.09 5.92 1.65
CA THR A 46 12.31 5.66 3.07
C THR A 46 11.04 5.19 3.77
N LEU A 47 9.91 5.83 3.49
CA LEU A 47 8.62 5.40 4.03
C LEU A 47 8.20 4.02 3.53
N LYS A 48 8.49 3.68 2.27
CA LYS A 48 8.28 2.31 1.76
C LYS A 48 9.14 1.30 2.55
N LYS A 49 10.43 1.56 2.73
CA LYS A 49 11.33 0.70 3.51
C LYS A 49 10.84 0.50 4.95
N ALA A 50 10.37 1.56 5.60
CA ALA A 50 9.83 1.49 6.95
C ALA A 50 8.52 0.67 7.01
N ILE A 51 7.62 0.84 6.05
CA ILE A 51 6.40 0.03 5.94
C ILE A 51 6.75 -1.45 5.75
N ASP A 52 7.72 -1.74 4.86
CA ASP A 52 8.17 -3.09 4.56
C ASP A 52 8.74 -3.80 5.80
N ARG A 53 9.59 -3.11 6.56
CA ARG A 53 10.17 -3.60 7.83
C ARG A 53 9.08 -3.98 8.83
N VAL A 54 8.08 -3.11 9.05
CA VAL A 54 6.99 -3.38 10.00
C VAL A 54 6.11 -4.52 9.51
N PHE A 55 5.84 -4.59 8.20
CA PHE A 55 5.01 -5.64 7.61
C PHE A 55 5.69 -7.00 7.66
N SER A 56 7.00 -7.07 7.40
CA SER A 56 7.80 -8.30 7.48
C SER A 56 7.83 -8.87 8.92
N GLY A 57 7.93 -8.01 9.94
CA GLY A 57 7.86 -8.46 11.33
C GLY A 57 6.45 -8.82 11.81
N TYR A 58 5.41 -8.23 11.20
CA TYR A 58 4.01 -8.39 11.62
C TYR A 58 3.04 -8.46 10.42
N PRO A 59 2.99 -9.58 9.68
CA PRO A 59 2.22 -9.69 8.42
C PRO A 59 0.70 -9.56 8.62
N PHE A 60 0.20 -9.80 9.84
CA PHE A 60 -1.21 -9.63 10.21
C PHE A 60 -1.59 -8.18 10.56
N PHE A 61 -0.63 -7.24 10.56
CA PHE A 61 -0.94 -5.85 10.87
C PHE A 61 -1.64 -5.15 9.70
N GLY A 62 -2.86 -4.72 9.96
CA GLY A 62 -3.54 -3.77 9.10
C GLY A 62 -2.94 -2.37 9.16
N ARG A 63 -3.35 -1.53 8.21
CA ARG A 63 -2.93 -0.11 8.04
C ARG A 63 -2.92 0.71 9.33
N ARG A 64 -3.89 0.47 10.23
CA ARG A 64 -3.99 1.17 11.53
C ARG A 64 -2.81 0.84 12.45
N ARG A 65 -2.49 -0.45 12.58
CA ARG A 65 -1.38 -0.92 13.42
C ARG A 65 -0.04 -0.53 12.83
N ILE A 66 0.14 -0.63 11.51
CA ILE A 66 1.36 -0.17 10.83
C ILE A 66 1.57 1.33 11.05
N THR A 67 0.54 2.16 10.88
CA THR A 67 0.67 3.61 11.12
C THR A 67 1.04 3.91 12.58
N ALA A 68 0.51 3.14 13.54
CA ALA A 68 0.86 3.31 14.96
C ALA A 68 2.30 2.89 15.25
N SER A 69 2.78 1.78 14.69
CA SER A 69 4.19 1.34 14.82
C SER A 69 5.15 2.37 14.22
N LEU A 70 4.87 2.86 13.01
CA LEU A 70 5.69 3.90 12.37
C LEU A 70 5.78 5.17 13.23
N ARG A 71 4.68 5.57 13.89
CA ARG A 71 4.70 6.71 14.81
C ARG A 71 5.57 6.48 16.04
N ARG A 72 5.58 5.25 16.58
CA ARG A 72 6.47 4.88 17.70
C ARG A 72 7.94 4.90 17.29
N GLU A 73 8.23 4.58 16.04
CA GLU A 73 9.57 4.66 15.44
C GLU A 73 9.95 6.08 14.98
N GLY A 74 9.16 7.12 15.30
CA GLY A 74 9.44 8.51 14.95
C GLY A 74 9.09 8.88 13.50
N THR A 75 8.53 7.97 12.71
CA THR A 75 8.11 8.23 11.33
C THR A 75 6.66 8.75 11.29
N ILE A 76 6.49 10.06 11.11
CA ILE A 76 5.17 10.68 11.01
C ILE A 76 4.64 10.55 9.57
N ALA A 77 3.89 9.48 9.30
CA ALA A 77 3.18 9.29 8.04
C ALA A 77 1.66 9.29 8.23
N GLY A 78 0.95 10.04 7.38
CA GLY A 78 -0.51 10.05 7.38
C GLY A 78 -1.12 8.71 6.97
N ARG A 79 -2.23 8.30 7.61
CA ARG A 79 -2.94 7.03 7.34
C ARG A 79 -3.27 6.80 5.85
N HIS A 80 -3.63 7.86 5.12
CA HIS A 80 -3.89 7.78 3.68
C HIS A 80 -2.62 7.55 2.85
N ARG A 81 -1.49 8.13 3.25
CA ARG A 81 -0.20 7.93 2.57
C ARG A 81 0.27 6.49 2.75
N VAL A 82 0.24 5.99 3.99
CA VAL A 82 0.55 4.59 4.32
C VAL A 82 -0.34 3.63 3.53
N ARG A 83 -1.66 3.88 3.51
CA ARG A 83 -2.62 3.08 2.71
C ARG A 83 -2.24 2.99 1.24
N ARG A 84 -1.92 4.13 0.60
CA ARG A 84 -1.57 4.16 -0.83
C ARG A 84 -0.28 3.42 -1.11
N LEU A 85 0.71 3.55 -0.22
CA LEU A 85 2.00 2.88 -0.38
C LEU A 85 1.88 1.37 -0.18
N MET A 86 1.18 0.92 0.86
CA MET A 86 0.88 -0.51 1.05
C MET A 86 0.16 -1.12 -0.16
N ALA A 87 -0.80 -0.41 -0.76
CA ALA A 87 -1.50 -0.90 -1.95
C ALA A 87 -0.62 -0.96 -3.21
N ARG A 88 0.52 -0.23 -3.24
CA ARG A 88 1.47 -0.16 -4.36
C ARG A 88 2.70 -1.06 -4.18
N MET A 89 2.90 -1.65 -2.99
CA MET A 89 4.05 -2.50 -2.68
C MET A 89 3.81 -3.99 -3.03
N GLU A 90 2.76 -4.27 -3.83
CA GLU A 90 2.31 -5.54 -4.45
C GLU A 90 1.08 -6.23 -3.79
N PRO A 91 0.21 -6.91 -4.59
CA PRO A 91 -1.05 -7.54 -4.15
C PRO A 91 -0.90 -8.95 -3.52
N GLY A 92 0.31 -9.34 -3.12
CA GLY A 92 0.69 -10.74 -2.90
C GLY A 92 -0.10 -11.52 -1.84
N GLU A 93 -0.70 -10.87 -0.86
CA GLU A 93 -1.53 -11.54 0.17
C GLU A 93 -2.29 -10.45 0.94
N ILE A 94 -3.15 -9.70 0.23
CA ILE A 94 -4.16 -8.90 0.93
C ILE A 94 -5.07 -9.92 1.60
N CYS A 95 -4.77 -10.22 2.87
CA CYS A 95 -5.44 -11.17 3.73
C CYS A 95 -6.90 -11.39 3.29
N ARG A 96 -7.24 -12.62 2.85
CA ARG A 96 -8.65 -13.04 2.94
C ARG A 96 -9.05 -12.77 4.37
N ARG A 97 -9.96 -11.81 4.57
CA ARG A 97 -10.62 -11.58 5.85
C ARG A 97 -11.02 -12.94 6.42
N PRO A 98 -10.67 -13.30 7.67
CA PRO A 98 -11.56 -14.18 8.41
C PRO A 98 -12.91 -13.46 8.39
N ARG A 99 -13.96 -14.15 7.93
CA ARG A 99 -15.33 -13.68 8.07
C ARG A 99 -15.64 -13.54 9.57
N THR A 100 -15.31 -12.40 10.18
CA THR A 100 -15.78 -12.06 11.54
C THR A 100 -17.23 -11.59 11.54
N SER A 101 -17.99 -11.91 10.48
CA SER A 101 -19.43 -11.74 10.40
C SER A 101 -20.18 -13.07 10.61
N GLN A 102 -19.49 -14.15 11.01
CA GLN A 102 -20.21 -15.16 11.78
C GLN A 102 -20.41 -14.57 13.16
N SER A 103 -21.66 -14.23 13.44
CA SER A 103 -22.14 -13.91 14.78
C SER A 103 -21.56 -14.92 15.75
N HIS A 104 -21.07 -14.44 16.90
CA HIS A 104 -21.00 -15.30 18.08
C HIS A 104 -22.39 -15.89 18.27
N GLU A 105 -22.59 -17.16 17.89
CA GLU A 105 -23.65 -17.94 18.51
C GLU A 105 -23.25 -18.07 19.98
N LEU A 106 -23.84 -17.17 20.76
CA LEU A 106 -24.11 -17.23 22.18
C LEU A 106 -23.41 -18.41 22.86
N ALA A 107 -22.31 -18.12 23.55
CA ALA A 107 -21.88 -19.00 24.64
C ALA A 107 -23.02 -18.98 25.69
N PRO A 108 -23.68 -20.10 26.00
CA PRO A 108 -24.55 -20.13 27.15
C PRO A 108 -23.65 -20.16 28.39
N VAL A 109 -23.79 -19.12 29.19
CA VAL A 109 -23.29 -19.13 30.57
C VAL A 109 -24.02 -20.26 31.29
N LEU A 110 -23.29 -21.32 31.64
CA LEU A 110 -23.75 -22.36 32.57
C LEU A 110 -22.77 -22.45 33.73
N THR A 111 -23.15 -21.79 34.81
CA THR A 111 -22.71 -22.05 36.18
C THR A 111 -23.08 -23.49 36.55
N GLY A 112 -22.16 -24.28 37.08
CA GLY A 112 -22.50 -25.58 37.69
C GLY A 112 -21.34 -26.57 37.82
N HIS A 113 -20.79 -26.67 39.04
CA HIS A 113 -20.27 -27.86 39.73
C HIS A 113 -19.81 -29.10 38.91
N LEU A 114 -18.53 -29.49 39.06
CA LEU A 114 -18.05 -30.78 39.60
C LEU A 114 -16.60 -31.07 39.19
N GLY A 115 -15.79 -31.54 40.15
CA GLY A 115 -14.65 -32.41 39.87
C GLY A 115 -13.25 -31.79 39.96
N LEU A 116 -12.74 -31.64 41.18
CA LEU A 116 -11.29 -31.67 41.43
C LEU A 116 -10.69 -32.99 40.90
N PRO A 117 -9.46 -32.95 40.39
CA PRO A 117 -8.46 -33.91 40.87
C PRO A 117 -7.35 -33.15 41.59
N LYS A 118 -7.18 -33.45 42.88
CA LYS A 118 -5.94 -33.19 43.61
C LYS A 118 -5.00 -34.31 43.26
N GLU A 119 -3.95 -34.08 42.50
CA GLU A 119 -2.73 -34.90 42.54
C GLU A 119 -1.53 -34.05 42.06
N ALA A 120 -0.42 -34.19 42.81
CA ALA A 120 0.96 -33.90 42.41
C ALA A 120 1.44 -32.43 42.29
N LEU A 121 2.03 -31.88 43.36
CA LEU A 121 3.49 -31.67 43.51
C LEU A 121 3.80 -30.85 44.78
N GLY A 122 4.68 -31.38 45.64
CA GLY A 122 5.52 -30.60 46.58
C GLY A 122 4.89 -30.24 47.91
#